data_AF-A0A968G258-F1
#
_entry.id   AF-A0A968G258-F1
#
_cell.length_a   1.000
_cell.length_b   1.000
_cell.length_c   1.000
_cell.angle_alpha   90.00
_cell.angle_beta   90.00
_cell.angle_gamma   90.00
#
_symmetry.space_group_name_H-M   'P 1'
#
loop_
_entity.id
_entity.type
_entity.pdbx_description
1 polymer ?
#
loop_
_entity_poly.entity_id
_entity_poly.type
_entity_poly.pdbx_seq_one_letter_code
_entity_poly.pdbx_strand_id
1 'polypeptide(L)'
;LLGWAMGISPILGNRIRFVHVHFNLLGFLAMMVTGVAYHVLPRFNARPVPWPGGVGVQFYLQNLGLLGMAGTYLLGAPWQGGLPHGFFLLFSGMAGVALFIMFYNLYFVLTPASTAETPDRITRDMKVSAVLDRFPQAMPVFLQSGFSALTNPAARRTFAKVVSIEKACQKHGVNVEEFLRRLNAELFEKPGAGDSAKSPAAPPEQAPVGKPIQAGELCDPKTMVGSLIKVYPETKPVFEKHYGEGCFSCPGQIYETVEQTAVMHGKDPRVLLDDINAVIRARQEKEKGGPGGT
;
A
#
# COMPACT_ATOMS: atom_id res chain seq x y z
N LEU A 1 -35.75 -18.51 20.51
CA LEU A 1 -35.59 -19.98 20.64
C LEU A 1 -34.42 -20.36 21.55
N LEU A 2 -33.18 -19.92 21.28
CA LEU A 2 -32.02 -20.29 22.11
C LEU A 2 -32.15 -19.82 23.58
N GLY A 3 -32.57 -18.57 23.81
CA GLY A 3 -32.78 -18.04 25.18
C GLY A 3 -33.88 -18.76 25.96
N TRP A 4 -34.87 -19.33 25.27
CA TRP A 4 -35.92 -20.14 25.89
C TRP A 4 -35.38 -21.53 26.30
N ALA A 5 -34.57 -22.17 25.47
CA ALA A 5 -33.89 -23.43 25.80
C ALA A 5 -32.91 -23.30 26.98
N MET A 6 -32.26 -22.14 27.13
CA MET A 6 -31.37 -21.85 28.26
C MET A 6 -32.10 -21.72 29.60
N GLY A 7 -33.39 -21.37 29.59
CA GLY A 7 -34.20 -21.24 30.81
C GLY A 7 -34.72 -22.56 31.38
N ILE A 8 -34.76 -23.62 30.57
CA ILE A 8 -35.33 -24.92 30.96
C ILE A 8 -34.33 -25.78 31.74
N SER A 9 -33.04 -25.69 31.44
CA SER A 9 -32.01 -26.45 32.18
C SER A 9 -30.71 -25.64 32.35
N PRO A 10 -30.28 -25.37 33.59
CA PRO A 10 -29.08 -24.57 33.87
C PRO A 10 -27.79 -25.16 33.25
N ILE A 11 -27.67 -26.49 33.23
CA ILE A 11 -26.51 -27.20 32.69
C ILE A 11 -26.42 -27.03 31.17
N LEU A 12 -27.55 -27.23 30.46
CA LEU A 12 -27.60 -27.03 29.01
C LEU A 12 -27.42 -25.56 28.66
N GLY A 13 -27.96 -24.65 29.49
CA GLY A 13 -27.76 -23.21 29.38
C GLY A 13 -26.28 -22.83 29.38
N ASN A 14 -25.49 -23.36 30.32
CA ASN A 14 -24.05 -23.12 30.37
C ASN A 14 -23.30 -23.69 29.15
N ARG A 15 -23.70 -24.87 28.66
CA ARG A 15 -23.12 -25.48 27.45
C ARG A 15 -23.40 -24.65 26.21
N ILE A 16 -24.65 -24.26 26.01
CA ILE A 16 -25.08 -23.44 24.88
C ILE A 16 -24.44 -22.05 24.93
N ARG A 17 -24.32 -21.44 26.12
CA ARG A 17 -23.66 -20.13 26.27
C ARG A 17 -22.23 -20.16 25.77
N PHE A 18 -21.46 -21.17 26.16
CA PHE A 18 -20.08 -21.32 25.70
C PHE A 18 -20.01 -21.43 24.17
N VAL A 19 -20.82 -22.32 23.58
CA VAL A 19 -20.89 -22.50 22.13
C VAL A 19 -21.25 -21.19 21.44
N HIS A 20 -22.31 -20.52 21.91
CA HIS A 20 -22.78 -19.25 21.34
C HIS A 20 -21.69 -18.17 21.37
N VAL A 21 -21.01 -17.98 22.50
CA VAL A 21 -19.95 -16.96 22.63
C VAL A 21 -18.79 -17.25 21.67
N HIS A 22 -18.33 -18.50 21.57
CA HIS A 22 -17.20 -18.83 20.70
C HIS A 22 -17.58 -18.77 19.21
N PHE A 23 -18.79 -19.16 18.83
CA PHE A 23 -19.25 -18.96 17.45
C PHE A 23 -19.34 -17.47 17.08
N ASN A 24 -19.78 -16.60 18.00
CA ASN A 24 -19.84 -15.16 17.72
C ASN A 24 -18.45 -14.50 17.70
N LEU A 25 -17.58 -14.80 18.67
CA LEU A 25 -16.27 -14.17 18.78
C LEU A 25 -15.24 -14.80 17.84
N LEU A 26 -15.05 -16.12 17.90
CA LEU A 26 -14.03 -16.82 17.11
C LEU A 26 -14.50 -17.19 15.70
N GLY A 27 -15.81 -17.40 15.52
CA GLY A 27 -16.40 -17.71 14.23
C GLY A 27 -16.71 -16.44 13.44
N PHE A 28 -17.64 -15.62 13.93
CA PHE A 28 -18.08 -14.44 13.19
C PHE A 28 -17.07 -13.28 13.25
N LEU A 29 -16.78 -12.76 14.44
CA LEU A 29 -15.97 -11.55 14.59
C LEU A 29 -14.53 -11.76 14.10
N ALA A 30 -13.86 -12.82 14.56
CA ALA A 30 -12.46 -13.08 14.18
C ALA A 30 -12.30 -13.39 12.68
N MET A 31 -13.22 -14.12 12.05
CA MET A 31 -13.14 -14.40 10.61
C MET A 31 -13.46 -13.17 9.77
N MET A 32 -14.42 -12.34 10.20
CA MET A 32 -14.68 -11.06 9.56
C MET A 32 -13.44 -10.16 9.62
N VAL A 33 -12.83 -10.03 10.81
CA VAL A 33 -11.59 -9.26 11.00
C VAL A 33 -10.46 -9.82 10.12
N THR A 34 -10.27 -11.14 10.09
CA THR A 34 -9.27 -11.79 9.23
C THR A 34 -9.48 -11.43 7.75
N GLY A 35 -10.70 -11.61 7.25
CA GLY A 35 -11.03 -11.38 5.83
C GLY A 35 -10.80 -9.92 5.42
N VAL A 36 -11.28 -8.98 6.23
CA VAL A 36 -11.05 -7.55 6.00
C VAL A 36 -9.56 -7.22 6.11
N ALA A 37 -8.88 -7.69 7.16
CA ALA A 37 -7.48 -7.35 7.41
C ALA A 37 -6.56 -7.82 6.27
N TYR A 38 -6.71 -9.05 5.78
CA TYR A 38 -5.90 -9.55 4.67
C TYR A 38 -6.25 -8.95 3.31
N HIS A 39 -7.44 -8.41 3.15
CA HIS A 39 -7.78 -7.67 1.94
C HIS A 39 -7.26 -6.22 2.00
N VAL A 40 -7.54 -5.53 3.09
CA VAL A 40 -7.40 -4.07 3.20
C VAL A 40 -5.97 -3.67 3.60
N LEU A 41 -5.40 -4.29 4.64
CA LEU A 41 -4.11 -3.85 5.19
C LEU A 41 -2.93 -3.99 4.23
N PRO A 42 -2.81 -5.07 3.43
CA PRO A 42 -1.72 -5.18 2.46
C PRO A 42 -1.71 -4.05 1.42
N ARG A 43 -2.90 -3.56 1.05
CA ARG A 43 -3.06 -2.47 0.08
C ARG A 43 -2.72 -1.13 0.70
N PHE A 44 -3.19 -0.84 1.91
CA PHE A 44 -2.86 0.40 2.61
C PHE A 44 -1.37 0.52 2.98
N ASN A 45 -0.74 -0.59 3.38
CA ASN A 45 0.67 -0.57 3.76
C ASN A 45 1.62 -0.89 2.61
N ALA A 46 1.10 -1.09 1.39
CA ALA A 46 1.86 -1.49 0.21
C ALA A 46 2.81 -2.69 0.48
N ARG A 47 2.38 -3.62 1.32
CA ARG A 47 3.17 -4.75 1.80
C ARG A 47 2.40 -6.06 1.64
N PRO A 48 2.92 -7.03 0.88
CA PRO A 48 2.27 -8.33 0.77
C PRO A 48 2.32 -9.07 2.11
N VAL A 49 1.39 -9.99 2.29
CA VAL A 49 1.37 -10.89 3.45
C VAL A 49 2.66 -11.74 3.45
N PRO A 50 3.41 -11.83 4.58
CA PRO A 50 4.69 -12.52 4.63
C PRO A 50 4.57 -14.03 4.35
N TRP A 51 3.49 -14.65 4.84
CA TRP A 51 3.21 -16.05 4.62
C TRP A 51 1.83 -16.26 3.97
N PRO A 52 1.74 -16.17 2.62
CA PRO A 52 0.49 -16.29 1.89
C PRO A 52 -0.21 -17.66 2.08
N GLY A 53 0.56 -18.75 2.09
CA GLY A 53 0.01 -20.10 2.35
C GLY A 53 -0.57 -20.25 3.76
N GLY A 54 -0.04 -19.49 4.72
CA GLY A 54 -0.53 -19.48 6.10
C GLY A 54 -1.96 -18.98 6.26
N VAL A 55 -2.44 -18.14 5.33
CA VAL A 55 -3.83 -17.65 5.34
C VAL A 55 -4.82 -18.80 5.17
N GLY A 56 -4.54 -19.71 4.23
CA GLY A 56 -5.37 -20.91 4.04
C GLY A 56 -5.29 -21.86 5.23
N VAL A 57 -4.09 -22.09 5.75
CA VAL A 57 -3.89 -22.93 6.95
C VAL A 57 -4.66 -22.39 8.15
N GLN A 58 -4.59 -21.08 8.38
CA GLN A 58 -5.33 -20.39 9.43
C GLN A 58 -6.84 -20.56 9.26
N PHE A 59 -7.38 -20.41 8.04
CA PHE A 59 -8.80 -20.61 7.77
C PHE A 59 -9.27 -22.01 8.19
N TYR A 60 -8.56 -23.07 7.77
CA TYR A 60 -8.96 -24.44 8.10
C TYR A 60 -8.78 -24.76 9.58
N LEU A 61 -7.65 -24.37 10.18
CA LEU A 61 -7.40 -24.59 11.61
C LEU A 61 -8.44 -23.89 12.49
N GLN A 62 -8.80 -22.65 12.16
CA GLN A 62 -9.79 -21.88 12.91
C GLN A 62 -11.18 -22.54 12.83
N ASN A 63 -11.64 -22.92 11.64
CA ASN A 63 -12.97 -23.51 11.46
C ASN A 63 -13.06 -24.92 12.04
N LEU A 64 -12.08 -25.78 11.77
CA LEU A 64 -12.05 -27.14 12.33
C LEU A 64 -11.87 -27.12 13.85
N GLY A 65 -11.00 -26.25 14.35
CA GLY A 65 -10.78 -26.04 15.77
C GLY A 65 -12.06 -25.55 16.48
N LEU A 66 -12.74 -24.55 15.92
CA LEU A 66 -13.99 -24.04 16.49
C LEU A 66 -15.11 -25.08 16.50
N LEU A 67 -15.35 -25.77 15.38
CA LEU A 67 -16.39 -26.80 15.28
C LEU A 67 -16.12 -27.96 16.24
N GLY A 68 -14.88 -28.45 16.28
CA GLY A 68 -14.48 -29.52 17.17
C GLY A 68 -14.55 -29.13 18.65
N MET A 69 -14.08 -27.93 19.00
CA MET A 69 -14.15 -27.40 20.37
C MET A 69 -15.60 -27.23 20.82
N ALA A 70 -16.45 -26.61 20.00
CA ALA A 70 -17.86 -26.41 20.32
C ALA A 70 -18.63 -27.74 20.45
N GLY A 71 -18.38 -28.69 19.53
CA GLY A 71 -19.01 -30.01 19.55
C GLY A 71 -18.61 -30.82 20.78
N THR A 72 -17.31 -30.92 21.05
CA THR A 72 -16.81 -31.65 22.23
C THR A 72 -17.26 -31.01 23.54
N TYR A 73 -17.32 -29.67 23.62
CA TYR A 73 -17.87 -28.97 24.78
C TYR A 73 -19.36 -29.28 25.02
N LEU A 74 -20.16 -29.32 23.95
CA LEU A 74 -21.59 -29.66 24.04
C LEU A 74 -21.81 -31.08 24.57
N LEU A 75 -20.95 -32.02 24.16
CA LEU A 75 -20.95 -33.40 24.64
C LEU A 75 -20.47 -33.54 26.10
N GLY A 76 -19.95 -32.46 26.70
CA GLY A 76 -19.44 -32.48 28.08
C GLY A 76 -18.01 -33.00 28.21
N ALA A 77 -17.24 -33.03 27.11
CA ALA A 77 -15.88 -33.53 27.08
C ALA A 77 -14.90 -32.87 28.09
N PRO A 78 -14.98 -31.55 28.39
CA PRO A 78 -14.11 -30.93 29.39
C PRO A 78 -14.18 -31.59 30.78
N TRP A 79 -15.33 -32.16 31.12
CA TRP A 79 -15.59 -32.76 32.44
C TRP A 79 -15.41 -34.28 32.48
N GLN A 80 -15.15 -34.94 31.33
CA GLN A 80 -15.14 -36.40 31.23
C GLN A 80 -13.75 -37.04 31.42
N GLY A 81 -12.69 -36.25 31.61
CA GLY A 81 -11.33 -36.77 31.68
C GLY A 81 -10.92 -37.56 30.43
N GLY A 82 -9.71 -38.14 30.42
CA GLY A 82 -9.27 -39.07 29.37
C GLY A 82 -9.35 -38.54 27.93
N LEU A 83 -9.75 -39.41 26.99
CA LEU A 83 -9.80 -39.11 25.55
C LEU A 83 -10.73 -37.94 25.17
N PRO A 84 -11.97 -37.83 25.67
CA PRO A 84 -12.82 -36.68 25.38
C PRO A 84 -12.18 -35.35 25.76
N HIS A 85 -11.58 -35.26 26.95
CA HIS A 85 -10.88 -34.07 27.39
C HIS A 85 -9.68 -33.74 26.47
N GLY A 86 -8.94 -34.76 26.05
CA GLY A 86 -7.84 -34.62 25.08
C GLY A 86 -8.30 -34.05 23.74
N PHE A 87 -9.43 -34.51 23.19
CA PHE A 87 -9.98 -33.95 21.94
C PHE A 87 -10.40 -32.48 22.09
N PHE A 88 -11.02 -32.12 23.22
CA PHE A 88 -11.35 -30.73 23.49
C PHE A 88 -10.11 -29.82 23.50
N LEU A 89 -9.02 -30.26 24.15
CA LEU A 89 -7.75 -29.53 24.17
C LEU A 89 -7.11 -29.43 22.78
N LEU A 90 -7.15 -30.50 21.99
CA LEU A 90 -6.65 -30.52 20.62
C LEU A 90 -7.34 -29.46 19.76
N PHE A 91 -8.68 -29.46 19.71
CA PHE A 91 -9.44 -28.53 18.89
C PHE A 91 -9.33 -27.08 19.38
N SER A 92 -9.30 -26.87 20.70
CA SER A 92 -9.04 -25.55 21.29
C SER A 92 -7.64 -25.04 20.92
N GLY A 93 -6.64 -25.92 20.95
CA GLY A 93 -5.27 -25.63 20.55
C GLY A 93 -5.15 -25.27 19.07
N MET A 94 -5.87 -25.97 18.18
CA MET A 94 -5.94 -25.63 16.75
C MET A 94 -6.45 -24.20 16.52
N ALA A 95 -7.52 -23.79 17.21
CA ALA A 95 -8.03 -22.42 17.13
C ALA A 95 -7.02 -21.39 17.69
N GLY A 96 -6.31 -21.74 18.77
CA GLY A 96 -5.22 -20.90 19.32
C GLY A 96 -4.06 -20.71 18.34
N VAL A 97 -3.61 -21.78 17.69
CA VAL A 97 -2.56 -21.72 16.65
C VAL A 97 -3.02 -20.88 15.46
N ALA A 98 -4.27 -21.04 15.03
CA ALA A 98 -4.82 -20.23 13.95
C ALA A 98 -4.78 -18.73 14.26
N LEU A 99 -5.16 -18.32 15.48
CA LEU A 99 -5.04 -16.92 15.91
C LEU A 99 -3.58 -16.44 15.88
N PHE A 100 -2.63 -17.27 16.30
CA PHE A 100 -1.21 -16.89 16.27
C PHE A 100 -0.71 -16.65 14.84
N ILE A 101 -1.11 -17.50 13.88
CA ILE A 101 -0.78 -17.31 12.46
C ILE A 101 -1.33 -15.98 11.94
N MET A 102 -2.58 -15.66 12.30
CA MET A 102 -3.20 -14.39 11.96
C MET A 102 -2.39 -13.21 12.50
N PHE A 103 -2.06 -13.23 13.80
CA PHE A 103 -1.26 -12.17 14.42
C PHE A 103 0.11 -12.01 13.77
N TYR A 104 0.82 -13.11 13.51
CA TYR A 104 2.11 -13.07 12.82
C TYR A 104 2.00 -12.36 11.47
N ASN A 105 1.08 -12.79 10.62
CA ASN A 105 0.92 -12.21 9.29
C ASN A 105 0.55 -10.71 9.35
N LEU A 106 -0.36 -10.33 10.24
CA LEU A 106 -0.80 -8.94 10.37
C LEU A 106 0.25 -8.05 11.01
N TYR A 107 1.02 -8.55 11.98
CA TYR A 107 2.08 -7.80 12.64
C TYR A 107 3.10 -7.27 11.63
N PHE A 108 3.58 -8.14 10.73
CA PHE A 108 4.57 -7.77 9.71
C PHE A 108 4.00 -6.92 8.56
N VAL A 109 2.69 -7.03 8.30
CA VAL A 109 2.01 -6.11 7.37
C VAL A 109 1.92 -4.72 7.98
N LEU A 110 1.70 -4.61 9.29
CA LEU A 110 1.50 -3.34 10.02
C LEU A 110 2.81 -2.68 10.47
N THR A 111 3.88 -3.43 10.68
CA THR A 111 5.17 -2.82 11.05
C THR A 111 5.76 -2.11 9.83
N PRO A 112 6.02 -0.80 9.88
CA PRO A 112 6.66 -0.09 8.78
C PRO A 112 8.08 -0.64 8.55
N ALA A 113 8.58 -0.55 7.31
CA ALA A 113 10.03 -0.65 7.10
C ALA A 113 10.65 0.48 7.91
N SER A 114 11.76 0.21 8.61
CA SER A 114 12.56 1.26 9.23
C SER A 114 12.70 2.41 8.22
N THR A 115 12.15 3.57 8.58
CA THR A 115 12.40 4.84 7.91
C THR A 115 13.85 5.19 8.18
N ALA A 116 14.77 4.55 7.46
CA ALA A 116 16.10 5.08 7.29
C ALA A 116 15.92 6.45 6.64
N GLU A 117 16.37 7.48 7.33
CA GLU A 117 16.42 8.87 6.91
C GLU A 117 16.91 8.94 5.45
N THR A 118 16.28 9.76 4.59
CA THR A 118 16.76 9.94 3.21
C THR A 118 18.19 10.44 3.29
N PRO A 119 19.19 9.67 2.81
CA PRO A 119 20.54 10.15 2.86
C PRO A 119 20.67 11.34 1.91
N ASP A 120 21.30 12.42 2.38
CA ASP A 120 21.60 13.62 1.57
C ASP A 120 22.56 13.31 0.41
N ARG A 121 23.17 12.12 0.42
CA ARG A 121 24.08 11.65 -0.61
C ARG A 121 24.08 10.12 -0.70
N ILE A 122 24.10 9.59 -1.91
CA ILE A 122 24.34 8.17 -2.15
C ILE A 122 25.82 7.85 -1.96
N THR A 123 26.12 6.88 -1.08
CA THR A 123 27.47 6.38 -0.80
C THR A 123 27.70 4.98 -1.38
N ARG A 124 28.97 4.57 -1.48
CA ARG A 124 29.42 3.35 -2.17
C ARG A 124 28.95 2.04 -1.52
N ASP A 125 28.70 2.08 -0.22
CA ASP A 125 28.26 0.96 0.62
C ASP A 125 26.76 0.70 0.53
N MET A 126 25.99 1.69 0.04
CA MET A 126 24.55 1.53 -0.14
C MET A 126 24.21 0.41 -1.12
N LYS A 127 23.15 -0.33 -0.81
CA LYS A 127 22.65 -1.42 -1.65
C LYS A 127 21.95 -0.87 -2.90
N VAL A 128 22.22 -1.49 -4.04
CA VAL A 128 21.63 -1.08 -5.33
C VAL A 128 20.10 -1.05 -5.28
N SER A 129 19.45 -2.07 -4.70
CA SER A 129 17.99 -2.05 -4.57
C SER A 129 17.50 -0.94 -3.65
N ALA A 130 18.18 -0.70 -2.52
CA ALA A 130 17.76 0.33 -1.57
C ALA A 130 17.80 1.73 -2.21
N VAL A 131 18.79 1.98 -3.07
CA VAL A 131 18.88 3.23 -3.83
C VAL A 131 17.76 3.31 -4.87
N LEU A 132 17.50 2.25 -5.64
CA LEU A 132 16.43 2.25 -6.67
C LEU A 132 15.02 2.29 -6.08
N ASP A 133 14.80 1.64 -4.93
CA ASP A 133 13.52 1.65 -4.22
C ASP A 133 13.23 3.05 -3.66
N ARG A 134 14.28 3.78 -3.23
CA ARG A 134 14.14 5.13 -2.67
C ARG A 134 14.17 6.24 -3.72
N PHE A 135 14.92 6.04 -4.79
CA PHE A 135 15.10 6.98 -5.90
C PHE A 135 14.84 6.27 -7.23
N PRO A 136 13.57 6.03 -7.61
CA PRO A 136 13.23 5.34 -8.87
C PRO A 136 13.83 6.01 -10.12
N GLN A 137 14.02 7.34 -10.06
CA GLN A 137 14.65 8.14 -11.10
C GLN A 137 16.17 7.90 -11.26
N ALA A 138 16.81 7.15 -10.36
CA ALA A 138 18.20 6.71 -10.52
C ALA A 138 18.36 5.64 -11.62
N MET A 139 17.29 4.91 -11.95
CA MET A 139 17.34 3.77 -12.88
C MET A 139 18.02 4.10 -14.23
N PRO A 140 17.72 5.22 -14.91
CA PRO A 140 18.38 5.57 -16.17
C PRO A 140 19.90 5.70 -16.03
N VAL A 141 20.40 6.26 -14.92
CA VAL A 141 21.84 6.40 -14.66
C VAL A 141 22.51 5.03 -14.52
N PHE A 142 21.85 4.08 -13.84
CA PHE A 142 22.32 2.70 -13.76
C PHE A 142 22.35 2.03 -15.13
N LEU A 143 21.30 2.18 -15.94
CA LEU A 143 21.25 1.58 -17.28
C LEU A 143 22.31 2.17 -18.21
N GLN A 144 22.49 3.48 -18.21
CA GLN A 144 23.54 4.18 -18.96
C GLN A 144 24.95 3.76 -18.54
N SER A 145 25.13 3.37 -17.28
CA SER A 145 26.41 2.92 -16.73
C SER A 145 26.64 1.41 -16.91
N GLY A 146 25.80 0.71 -17.67
CA GLY A 146 26.00 -0.69 -18.04
C GLY A 146 25.31 -1.72 -17.13
N PHE A 147 24.46 -1.28 -16.19
CA PHE A 147 23.70 -2.18 -15.31
C PHE A 147 22.40 -2.71 -15.95
N SER A 148 22.48 -3.17 -17.20
CA SER A 148 21.32 -3.62 -18.00
C SER A 148 20.52 -4.75 -17.37
N ALA A 149 21.15 -5.59 -16.54
CA ALA A 149 20.50 -6.67 -15.81
C ALA A 149 19.38 -6.18 -14.85
N LEU A 150 19.41 -4.91 -14.45
CA LEU A 150 18.39 -4.31 -13.58
C LEU A 150 17.05 -4.08 -14.29
N THR A 151 17.00 -4.18 -15.63
CA THR A 151 15.74 -4.21 -16.38
C THR A 151 14.89 -5.44 -16.03
N ASN A 152 15.52 -6.55 -15.63
CA ASN A 152 14.82 -7.76 -15.19
C ASN A 152 14.28 -7.59 -13.74
N PRO A 153 12.95 -7.69 -13.51
CA PRO A 153 12.35 -7.61 -12.17
C PRO A 153 12.90 -8.64 -11.17
N ALA A 154 13.26 -9.85 -11.63
CA ALA A 154 13.81 -10.89 -10.77
C ALA A 154 15.21 -10.53 -10.25
N ALA A 155 16.05 -9.91 -11.09
CA ALA A 155 17.39 -9.46 -10.71
C ALA A 155 17.33 -8.33 -9.68
N ARG A 156 16.35 -7.42 -9.80
CA ARG A 156 16.08 -6.36 -8.81
C ARG A 156 15.67 -6.92 -7.44
N ARG A 157 14.87 -8.00 -7.44
CA ARG A 157 14.37 -8.62 -6.20
C ARG A 157 15.37 -9.57 -5.52
N THR A 158 16.47 -9.93 -6.17
CA THR A 158 17.44 -10.93 -5.68
C THR A 158 18.83 -10.33 -5.49
N PHE A 159 19.63 -10.27 -6.55
CA PHE A 159 21.02 -9.84 -6.51
C PHE A 159 21.16 -8.36 -6.09
N ALA A 160 20.30 -7.48 -6.59
CA ALA A 160 20.37 -6.05 -6.24
C ALA A 160 20.06 -5.78 -4.75
N LYS A 161 19.36 -6.68 -4.06
CA LYS A 161 19.05 -6.55 -2.61
C LYS A 161 20.23 -6.81 -1.70
N VAL A 162 21.28 -7.45 -2.20
CA VAL A 162 22.41 -7.91 -1.38
C VAL A 162 23.74 -7.32 -1.80
N VAL A 163 23.77 -6.56 -2.90
CA VAL A 163 25.00 -6.02 -3.49
C VAL A 163 25.07 -4.51 -3.30
N SER A 164 26.20 -4.03 -2.79
CA SER A 164 26.52 -2.60 -2.68
C SER A 164 26.83 -2.00 -4.05
N ILE A 165 26.71 -0.67 -4.17
CA ILE A 165 27.08 0.05 -5.40
C ILE A 165 28.54 -0.24 -5.77
N GLU A 166 29.47 -0.18 -4.82
CA GLU A 166 30.89 -0.46 -5.06
C GLU A 166 31.10 -1.83 -5.71
N LYS A 167 30.50 -2.87 -5.13
CA LYS A 167 30.64 -4.25 -5.61
C LYS A 167 29.95 -4.47 -6.94
N ALA A 168 28.85 -3.76 -7.20
CA ALA A 168 28.19 -3.76 -8.50
C ALA A 168 29.10 -3.12 -9.57
N CYS A 169 29.62 -1.92 -9.32
CA CYS A 169 30.55 -1.23 -10.21
C CYS A 169 31.80 -2.06 -10.51
N GLN A 170 32.42 -2.66 -9.49
CA GLN A 170 33.60 -3.53 -9.65
C GLN A 170 33.30 -4.70 -10.60
N LYS A 171 32.15 -5.37 -10.42
CA LYS A 171 31.75 -6.51 -11.25
C LYS A 171 31.49 -6.13 -12.70
N HIS A 172 31.03 -4.90 -12.94
CA HIS A 172 30.71 -4.37 -14.27
C HIS A 172 31.83 -3.53 -14.89
N GLY A 173 33.00 -3.43 -14.24
CA GLY A 173 34.13 -2.64 -14.73
C GLY A 173 33.85 -1.12 -14.78
N VAL A 174 32.90 -0.65 -13.96
CA VAL A 174 32.50 0.77 -13.89
C VAL A 174 33.32 1.47 -12.81
N ASN A 175 33.82 2.67 -13.10
CA ASN A 175 34.47 3.49 -12.10
C ASN A 175 33.45 3.98 -11.06
N VAL A 176 33.59 3.52 -9.81
CA VAL A 176 32.65 3.79 -8.70
C VAL A 176 32.52 5.29 -8.42
N GLU A 177 33.63 6.03 -8.41
CA GLU A 177 33.64 7.45 -8.07
C GLU A 177 32.92 8.29 -9.13
N GLU A 178 33.22 8.03 -10.41
CA GLU A 178 32.56 8.73 -11.52
C GLU A 178 31.06 8.37 -11.60
N PHE A 179 30.72 7.10 -11.33
CA PHE A 179 29.33 6.67 -11.25
C PHE A 179 28.58 7.37 -10.13
N LEU A 180 29.13 7.39 -8.92
CA LEU A 180 28.52 8.06 -7.77
C LEU A 180 28.40 9.57 -7.97
N ARG A 181 29.38 10.21 -8.63
CA ARG A 181 29.30 11.63 -8.98
C ARG A 181 28.10 11.92 -9.87
N ARG A 182 27.94 11.17 -10.96
CA ARG A 182 26.79 11.30 -11.89
C ARG A 182 25.47 11.00 -11.22
N LEU A 183 25.43 9.93 -10.43
CA LEU A 183 24.23 9.51 -9.72
C LEU A 183 23.77 10.55 -8.69
N ASN A 184 24.70 11.12 -7.92
CA ASN A 184 24.36 12.16 -6.96
C ASN A 184 23.98 13.49 -7.64
N ALA A 185 24.64 13.85 -8.75
CA ALA A 185 24.27 15.04 -9.53
C ALA A 185 22.83 14.92 -10.06
N GLU A 186 22.46 13.78 -10.65
CA GLU A 186 21.10 13.55 -11.15
C GLU A 186 20.03 13.57 -10.04
N LEU A 187 20.39 13.09 -8.84
CA LEU A 187 19.43 12.93 -7.74
C LEU A 187 19.29 14.17 -6.86
N PHE A 188 20.35 14.95 -6.68
CA PHE A 188 20.42 16.02 -5.69
C PHE A 188 20.77 17.39 -6.27
N GLU A 189 21.33 17.47 -7.49
CA GLU A 189 21.66 18.73 -8.14
C GLU A 189 20.59 19.08 -9.20
N LYS A 190 20.14 20.35 -9.24
CA LYS A 190 19.13 20.80 -10.21
C LYS A 190 19.74 20.89 -11.63
N PRO A 191 19.04 20.45 -12.69
CA PRO A 191 19.56 20.56 -14.04
C PRO A 191 19.52 22.02 -14.51
N GLY A 192 20.70 22.58 -14.75
CA GLY A 192 20.92 23.82 -15.48
C GLY A 192 21.92 23.56 -16.60
N ALA A 193 21.45 23.66 -17.84
CA ALA A 193 22.18 23.64 -19.12
C ALA A 193 22.75 22.29 -19.59
N GLY A 194 22.18 21.75 -20.67
CA GLY A 194 22.86 20.74 -21.50
C GLY A 194 21.95 19.74 -22.21
N ASP A 195 21.36 20.19 -23.33
CA ASP A 195 20.93 19.44 -24.52
C ASP A 195 19.92 18.27 -24.43
N SER A 196 18.75 18.56 -24.99
CA SER A 196 17.68 17.65 -25.41
C SER A 196 18.16 16.54 -26.36
N ALA A 197 17.93 15.27 -26.02
CA ALA A 197 17.67 14.22 -27.03
C ALA A 197 17.00 12.96 -26.44
N LYS A 198 15.69 12.84 -26.74
CA LYS A 198 14.88 11.62 -26.98
C LYS A 198 14.99 10.44 -26.01
N SER A 199 13.95 10.35 -25.16
CA SER A 199 13.50 9.16 -24.45
C SER A 199 12.92 8.09 -25.40
N PRO A 200 13.32 6.80 -25.34
CA PRO A 200 12.53 5.67 -25.82
C PRO A 200 11.66 5.09 -24.70
N ALA A 201 10.40 4.81 -25.04
CA ALA A 201 9.30 4.43 -24.15
C ALA A 201 9.48 3.11 -23.39
N ALA A 202 8.85 3.04 -22.21
CA ALA A 202 8.72 1.85 -21.37
C ALA A 202 7.57 0.91 -21.83
N PRO A 203 7.65 -0.43 -21.63
CA PRO A 203 6.56 -1.38 -21.88
C PRO A 203 5.51 -1.43 -20.74
N PRO A 204 4.31 -2.01 -20.98
CA PRO A 204 3.06 -1.57 -20.37
C PRO A 204 2.65 -2.36 -19.12
N GLU A 205 2.29 -1.65 -18.05
CA GLU A 205 1.59 -2.23 -16.90
C GLU A 205 0.49 -1.24 -16.45
N GLN A 206 -0.74 -1.54 -16.90
CA GLN A 206 -2.03 -0.89 -16.63
C GLN A 206 -2.10 0.62 -16.94
N ALA A 207 -2.92 0.98 -17.94
CA ALA A 207 -3.09 2.34 -18.42
C ALA A 207 -3.29 3.34 -17.25
N PRO A 208 -2.52 4.43 -17.17
CA PRO A 208 -2.83 5.50 -16.23
C PRO A 208 -4.19 6.04 -16.64
N VAL A 209 -5.17 5.96 -15.74
CA VAL A 209 -6.54 6.42 -16.04
C VAL A 209 -6.56 7.95 -16.26
N GLY A 210 -5.52 8.66 -15.83
CA GLY A 210 -5.36 10.10 -16.01
C GLY A 210 -4.11 10.57 -16.76
N LYS A 211 -4.21 11.78 -17.33
CA LYS A 211 -3.14 12.54 -17.97
C LYS A 211 -2.53 13.53 -16.95
N PRO A 212 -1.20 13.66 -16.86
CA PRO A 212 -0.59 14.76 -16.10
C PRO A 212 -0.78 16.09 -16.84
N ILE A 213 -1.03 17.17 -16.10
CA ILE A 213 -1.14 18.52 -16.65
C ILE A 213 0.21 19.25 -16.68
N GLN A 214 0.41 20.09 -17.69
CA GLN A 214 1.57 20.99 -17.80
C GLN A 214 1.20 22.45 -17.52
N ALA A 215 2.19 23.27 -17.17
CA ALA A 215 2.00 24.70 -17.00
C ALA A 215 1.54 25.34 -18.32
N GLY A 216 0.45 26.13 -18.26
CA GLY A 216 -0.21 26.71 -19.43
C GLY A 216 -1.41 25.91 -19.95
N GLU A 217 -1.53 24.62 -19.60
CA GLU A 217 -2.72 23.82 -19.96
C GLU A 217 -3.90 24.09 -19.02
N LEU A 218 -5.11 23.90 -19.53
CA LEU A 218 -6.35 23.83 -18.74
C LEU A 218 -6.58 22.40 -18.24
N CYS A 219 -7.30 22.30 -17.13
CA CYS A 219 -7.73 21.04 -16.55
C CYS A 219 -8.82 20.38 -17.39
N ASP A 220 -8.67 19.08 -17.64
CA ASP A 220 -9.64 18.22 -18.32
C ASP A 220 -10.11 17.07 -17.39
N PRO A 221 -11.17 16.32 -17.74
CA PRO A 221 -11.72 15.25 -16.90
C PRO A 221 -10.70 14.16 -16.50
N LYS A 222 -9.73 13.90 -17.37
CA LYS A 222 -8.68 12.89 -17.18
C LYS A 222 -7.48 13.47 -16.47
N THR A 223 -7.45 14.76 -16.13
CA THR A 223 -6.31 15.36 -15.44
C THR A 223 -6.14 14.72 -14.07
N MET A 224 -4.91 14.34 -13.72
CA MET A 224 -4.61 13.77 -12.39
C MET A 224 -4.58 14.86 -11.32
N VAL A 225 -5.29 14.66 -10.22
CA VAL A 225 -5.37 15.60 -9.09
C VAL A 225 -3.99 15.93 -8.53
N GLY A 226 -3.12 14.92 -8.36
CA GLY A 226 -1.75 15.13 -7.87
C GLY A 226 -0.90 16.01 -8.79
N SER A 227 -1.07 15.87 -10.12
CA SER A 227 -0.35 16.71 -11.10
C SER A 227 -0.90 18.14 -11.12
N LEU A 228 -2.22 18.29 -11.03
CA LEU A 228 -2.92 19.57 -11.02
C LEU A 228 -2.48 20.43 -9.84
N ILE A 229 -2.50 19.88 -8.63
CA ILE A 229 -2.14 20.61 -7.41
C ILE A 229 -0.64 20.93 -7.35
N LYS A 230 0.19 20.14 -8.03
CA LYS A 230 1.62 20.41 -8.15
C LYS A 230 1.91 21.59 -9.09
N VAL A 231 1.22 21.65 -10.23
CA VAL A 231 1.39 22.71 -11.24
C VAL A 231 0.66 24.00 -10.84
N TYR A 232 -0.55 23.86 -10.30
CA TYR A 232 -1.45 24.94 -9.90
C TYR A 232 -1.89 24.76 -8.43
N PRO A 233 -1.01 24.98 -7.43
CA PRO A 233 -1.34 24.82 -6.00
C PRO A 233 -2.56 25.62 -5.54
N GLU A 234 -2.84 26.74 -6.18
CA GLU A 234 -3.99 27.61 -5.96
C GLU A 234 -5.35 26.97 -6.29
N THR A 235 -5.39 25.80 -6.94
CA THR A 235 -6.65 25.07 -7.16
C THR A 235 -7.09 24.26 -5.94
N LYS A 236 -6.26 24.08 -4.91
CA LYS A 236 -6.61 23.34 -3.68
C LYS A 236 -7.91 23.83 -3.01
N PRO A 237 -8.16 25.15 -2.85
CA PRO A 237 -9.38 25.64 -2.22
C PRO A 237 -10.65 25.29 -3.00
N VAL A 238 -10.55 25.03 -4.31
CA VAL A 238 -11.70 24.58 -5.11
C VAL A 238 -12.14 23.19 -4.67
N PHE A 239 -11.19 22.27 -4.44
CA PHE A 239 -11.50 20.94 -3.92
C PHE A 239 -12.04 21.00 -2.49
N GLU A 240 -11.48 21.84 -1.63
CA GLU A 240 -11.98 22.03 -0.25
C GLU A 240 -13.40 22.62 -0.22
N LYS A 241 -13.71 23.56 -1.12
CA LYS A 241 -15.07 24.12 -1.28
C LYS A 241 -16.08 23.04 -1.69
N HIS A 242 -15.71 22.14 -2.59
CA HIS A 242 -16.62 21.11 -3.10
C HIS A 242 -16.70 19.87 -2.20
N TYR A 243 -15.61 19.49 -1.52
CA TYR A 243 -15.50 18.22 -0.80
C TYR A 243 -15.32 18.35 0.73
N GLY A 244 -15.02 19.55 1.24
CA GLY A 244 -14.73 19.81 2.64
C GLY A 244 -13.23 19.82 2.98
N GLU A 245 -12.90 20.29 4.18
CA GLU A 245 -11.51 20.54 4.66
C GLU A 245 -10.64 19.27 4.78
N GLY A 246 -11.22 18.08 4.65
CA GLY A 246 -10.55 16.78 4.73
C GLY A 246 -10.17 16.14 3.40
N CYS A 247 -10.45 16.79 2.25
CA CYS A 247 -10.20 16.21 0.93
C CYS A 247 -8.77 15.66 0.81
N PHE A 248 -7.79 16.42 1.29
CA PHE A 248 -6.37 16.12 1.11
C PHE A 248 -5.75 15.11 2.09
N SER A 249 -6.57 14.41 2.88
CA SER A 249 -6.10 13.49 3.91
C SER A 249 -5.78 12.07 3.40
N CYS A 250 -6.27 11.67 2.22
CA CYS A 250 -6.03 10.34 1.66
C CYS A 250 -4.78 10.30 0.76
N PRO A 251 -3.77 9.44 1.00
CA PRO A 251 -2.61 9.31 0.12
C PRO A 251 -2.94 8.87 -1.32
N GLY A 252 -4.07 8.18 -1.52
CA GLY A 252 -4.49 7.66 -2.84
C GLY A 252 -4.97 8.74 -3.82
N GLN A 253 -5.44 9.88 -3.32
CA GLN A 253 -6.03 10.96 -4.12
C GLN A 253 -5.10 11.51 -5.21
N ILE A 254 -3.78 11.44 -5.01
CA ILE A 254 -2.79 11.97 -5.95
C ILE A 254 -2.80 11.20 -7.28
N TYR A 255 -3.35 9.97 -7.25
CA TYR A 255 -3.45 9.07 -8.39
C TYR A 255 -4.84 9.06 -9.05
N GLU A 256 -5.81 9.81 -8.52
CA GLU A 256 -7.16 9.90 -9.05
C GLU A 256 -7.28 10.97 -10.14
N THR A 257 -8.19 10.79 -11.11
CA THR A 257 -8.56 11.87 -12.04
C THR A 257 -9.58 12.82 -11.40
N VAL A 258 -9.61 14.06 -11.90
CA VAL A 258 -10.58 15.08 -11.47
C VAL A 258 -12.03 14.60 -11.65
N GLU A 259 -12.34 13.91 -12.74
CA GLU A 259 -13.67 13.31 -12.94
C GLU A 259 -13.96 12.19 -11.94
N GLN A 260 -12.99 11.30 -11.69
CA GLN A 260 -13.17 10.18 -10.76
C GLN A 260 -13.44 10.68 -9.34
N THR A 261 -12.67 11.65 -8.86
CA THR A 261 -12.91 12.24 -7.52
C THR A 261 -14.25 12.97 -7.46
N ALA A 262 -14.69 13.64 -8.53
CA ALA A 262 -16.00 14.29 -8.56
C ALA A 262 -17.15 13.27 -8.43
N VAL A 263 -17.08 12.19 -9.21
CA VAL A 263 -18.09 11.13 -9.20
C VAL A 263 -18.12 10.42 -7.84
N MET A 264 -16.96 10.09 -7.25
CA MET A 264 -16.89 9.44 -5.93
C MET A 264 -17.51 10.30 -4.81
N HIS A 265 -17.41 11.62 -4.92
CA HIS A 265 -17.97 12.58 -3.97
C HIS A 265 -19.39 13.06 -4.34
N GLY A 266 -20.03 12.47 -5.35
CA GLY A 266 -21.37 12.83 -5.79
C GLY A 266 -21.49 14.26 -6.31
N LYS A 267 -20.40 14.83 -6.83
CA LYS A 267 -20.36 16.17 -7.42
C LYS A 267 -20.38 16.08 -8.95
N ASP A 268 -20.97 17.09 -9.58
CA ASP A 268 -20.94 17.22 -11.04
C ASP A 268 -19.50 17.53 -11.49
N PRO A 269 -18.85 16.66 -12.29
CA PRO A 269 -17.50 16.89 -12.79
C PRO A 269 -17.36 18.20 -13.56
N ARG A 270 -18.42 18.64 -14.25
CA ARG A 270 -18.39 19.87 -15.06
C ARG A 270 -18.21 21.10 -14.21
N VAL A 271 -19.00 21.21 -13.14
CA VAL A 271 -18.94 22.35 -12.20
C VAL A 271 -17.58 22.45 -11.53
N LEU A 272 -17.02 21.31 -11.14
CA LEU A 272 -15.68 21.27 -10.56
C LEU A 272 -14.59 21.69 -11.56
N LEU A 273 -14.66 21.17 -12.79
CA LEU A 273 -13.71 21.51 -13.86
C LEU A 273 -13.77 23.00 -14.21
N ASP A 274 -14.96 23.59 -14.24
CA ASP A 274 -15.16 25.01 -14.52
C ASP A 274 -14.55 25.88 -13.41
N ASP A 275 -14.79 25.56 -12.14
CA ASP A 275 -14.20 26.27 -11.00
C ASP A 275 -12.65 26.15 -10.99
N ILE A 276 -12.10 24.96 -11.28
CA ILE A 276 -10.66 24.75 -11.41
C ILE A 276 -10.08 25.60 -12.55
N ASN A 277 -10.71 25.55 -13.73
CA ASN A 277 -10.25 26.28 -14.90
C ASN A 277 -10.37 27.79 -14.75
N ALA A 278 -11.34 28.29 -13.98
CA ALA A 278 -11.44 29.71 -13.64
C ALA A 278 -10.21 30.19 -12.85
N VAL A 279 -9.74 29.39 -11.89
CA VAL A 279 -8.52 29.68 -11.12
C VAL A 279 -7.28 29.67 -12.01
N ILE A 280 -7.15 28.66 -12.88
CA ILE A 280 -6.02 28.56 -13.81
C ILE A 280 -5.97 29.78 -14.75
N ARG A 281 -7.11 30.18 -15.33
CA ARG A 281 -7.19 31.37 -16.20
C ARG A 281 -6.79 32.64 -15.46
N ALA A 282 -7.31 32.85 -14.25
CA ALA A 282 -6.98 34.02 -13.44
C ALA A 282 -5.48 34.10 -13.11
N ARG A 283 -4.80 32.95 -12.91
CA ARG A 283 -3.35 32.91 -12.78
C ARG A 283 -2.65 33.29 -14.08
N GLN A 284 -3.04 32.69 -15.20
CA GLN A 284 -2.43 32.95 -16.50
C GLN A 284 -2.57 34.43 -16.91
N GLU A 285 -3.68 35.09 -16.56
CA GLU A 285 -3.88 36.53 -16.76
C GLU A 285 -2.94 37.37 -15.90
N LYS A 286 -2.74 37.01 -14.63
CA LYS A 286 -1.78 37.68 -13.74
C LYS A 286 -0.33 37.52 -14.22
N GLU A 287 0.04 36.35 -14.72
CA GLU A 287 1.37 36.08 -15.28
C GLU A 287 1.63 36.87 -16.57
N LYS A 288 0.59 37.13 -17.39
CA LYS A 288 0.67 37.96 -18.59
C LYS A 288 0.68 39.47 -18.31
N GLY A 289 0.14 39.91 -17.17
CA GLY A 289 0.03 41.31 -16.77
C GLY A 289 1.13 41.84 -15.81
N GLY A 290 2.15 41.03 -15.50
CA GLY A 290 3.26 41.43 -14.62
C GLY A 290 4.29 42.34 -15.32
N PRO A 291 5.04 43.18 -14.58
CA PRO A 291 5.90 44.24 -15.13
C PRO A 291 7.14 43.64 -15.81
N GLY A 292 7.04 43.35 -17.11
CA GLY A 292 8.15 42.81 -17.90
C GLY A 292 7.88 42.77 -19.40
N GLY A 293 7.00 43.65 -19.89
CA GLY A 293 6.58 43.71 -21.29
C GLY A 293 6.48 45.14 -21.80
N THR A 294 7.61 45.87 -21.77
CA THR A 294 7.90 46.99 -22.69
C THR A 294 9.36 46.90 -23.07
#